data_AF-A0A8S3EED3-F1
#
_entry.id   AF-A0A8S3EED3-F1
#
_cell.length_a   1.000
_cell.length_b   1.000
_cell.length_c   1.000
_cell.angle_alpha   90.00
_cell.angle_beta   90.00
_cell.angle_gamma   90.00
#
_symmetry.space_group_name_H-M   'P 1'
#
loop_
_entity.id
_entity.type
_entity.pdbx_description
1 polymer ?
#
loop_
_entity_poly.entity_id
_entity_poly.type
_entity_poly.pdbx_seq_one_letter_code
_entity_poly.pdbx_strand_id
1 'polypeptide(L)' 'IERYNATLDSKIAALSNEQRTDWDEQLPFVTFNYNTNIHTTTGQIPFELMYGRLPILPFDQQQPIVTL' A
#
# COMPACT_ATOMS: atom_id res chain seq x y z
N ILE A 1 -4.83 10.60 -12.50
CA ILE A 1 -4.91 11.34 -11.22
C ILE A 1 -6.24 11.05 -10.51
N GLU A 2 -7.39 11.23 -11.15
CA GLU A 2 -8.70 11.04 -10.50
C GLU A 2 -8.95 9.64 -9.90
N ARG A 3 -8.65 8.56 -10.64
CA ARG A 3 -8.83 7.18 -10.13
C ARG A 3 -7.91 6.84 -8.95
N TYR A 4 -6.72 7.41 -8.95
CA TYR A 4 -5.77 7.27 -7.85
C TYR A 4 -6.34 7.89 -6.58
N ASN A 5 -6.74 9.16 -6.65
CA ASN A 5 -7.32 9.90 -5.53
C ASN A 5 -8.59 9.22 -5.02
N ALA A 6 -9.50 8.79 -5.91
CA ALA A 6 -10.71 8.07 -5.50
C ALA A 6 -10.41 6.77 -4.72
N THR A 7 -9.34 6.05 -5.10
CA THR A 7 -8.91 4.83 -4.39
C THR A 7 -8.35 5.17 -3.02
N LEU A 8 -7.52 6.21 -2.93
CA LEU A 8 -6.98 6.67 -1.66
C LEU A 8 -8.11 7.14 -0.73
N ASP A 9 -9.02 7.99 -1.21
CA ASP A 9 -10.13 8.53 -0.44
C ASP A 9 -11.01 7.40 0.13
N SER A 10 -11.29 6.38 -0.68
CA SER A 10 -12.06 5.21 -0.26
C SER A 10 -11.36 4.41 0.85
N LYS A 11 -10.04 4.24 0.73
CA LYS A 11 -9.23 3.51 1.72
C LYS A 11 -9.03 4.31 3.01
N ILE A 12 -8.78 5.61 2.90
CA ILE A 12 -8.66 6.52 4.05
C ILE A 12 -9.97 6.52 4.81
N ALA A 13 -11.12 6.66 4.12
CA ALA A 13 -12.43 6.63 4.77
C ALA A 13 -12.73 5.29 5.45
N ALA A 14 -12.21 4.18 4.96
CA ALA A 14 -12.40 2.85 5.54
C ALA A 14 -11.51 2.59 6.78
N LEU A 15 -10.35 3.25 6.86
CA LEU A 15 -9.38 3.08 7.96
C LEU A 15 -9.50 4.15 9.05
N SER A 16 -10.08 5.30 8.72
CA SER A 16 -10.31 6.38 9.69
C SER A 16 -11.34 5.96 10.73
N ASN A 17 -11.25 6.55 11.91
CA ASN A 17 -12.25 6.42 12.96
C ASN A 17 -13.63 6.96 12.51
N GLU A 18 -14.68 6.65 13.29
CA GLU A 18 -16.06 7.04 12.95
C GLU A 18 -16.25 8.56 12.78
N GLN A 19 -15.48 9.35 13.52
CA GLN A 19 -15.50 10.81 13.48
C GLN A 19 -14.60 11.39 12.37
N ARG A 20 -13.84 10.55 11.66
CA ARG A 20 -12.88 10.90 10.60
C ARG A 20 -11.86 11.95 11.02
N THR A 21 -11.42 11.94 12.28
CA THR A 21 -10.47 12.93 12.80
C THR A 21 -9.01 12.52 12.64
N ASP A 22 -8.75 11.25 12.30
CA ASP A 22 -7.43 10.61 12.20
C ASP A 22 -7.05 10.26 10.74
N TRP A 23 -7.72 10.88 9.77
CA TRP A 23 -7.53 10.57 8.35
C TRP A 23 -6.10 10.81 7.87
N ASP A 24 -5.42 11.81 8.45
CA ASP A 24 -4.05 12.18 8.16
C ASP A 24 -3.05 11.17 8.72
N GLU A 25 -3.35 10.56 9.87
CA GLU A 25 -2.59 9.45 10.42
C GLU A 25 -2.66 8.20 9.53
N GLN A 26 -3.77 8.02 8.79
CA GLN A 26 -3.95 6.88 7.88
C GLN A 26 -3.21 7.05 6.53
N LEU A 27 -2.86 8.28 6.14
CA LEU A 27 -2.26 8.57 4.83
C LEU A 27 -1.00 7.74 4.50
N PRO A 28 -0.01 7.62 5.41
CA PRO A 28 1.20 6.84 5.13
C PRO A 28 0.88 5.37 4.86
N PHE A 29 -0.06 4.79 5.61
CA PHE A 29 -0.46 3.39 5.47
C PHE A 29 -1.16 3.12 4.15
N VAL A 30 -2.12 3.99 3.77
CA VAL A 30 -2.84 3.86 2.52
C VAL A 30 -1.91 4.04 1.32
N THR A 31 -1.00 5.01 1.39
CA THR A 31 -0.01 5.28 0.34
C THR A 31 0.96 4.11 0.18
N PHE A 32 1.47 3.57 1.30
CA PHE A 32 2.31 2.38 1.30
C PHE A 32 1.58 1.20 0.65
N ASN A 33 0.37 0.88 1.13
CA ASN A 33 -0.44 -0.21 0.61
C ASN A 33 -0.73 -0.05 -0.89
N TYR A 34 -0.99 1.17 -1.36
CA TYR A 34 -1.18 1.46 -2.78
C TYR A 34 0.08 1.17 -3.59
N ASN A 35 1.25 1.59 -3.11
CA ASN A 35 2.50 1.47 -3.85
C ASN A 35 3.04 0.04 -3.90
N THR A 36 2.76 -0.79 -2.89
CA THR A 36 3.39 -2.11 -2.74
C THR A 36 2.51 -3.30 -3.12
N ASN A 37 1.24 -3.07 -3.48
CA ASN A 37 0.33 -4.15 -3.92
C ASN A 37 0.10 -4.15 -5.43
N ILE A 38 -0.32 -5.32 -5.93
CA ILE A 38 -0.74 -5.50 -7.32
C ILE A 38 -2.06 -4.76 -7.55
N HIS A 39 -2.10 -3.95 -8.60
CA HIS A 39 -3.31 -3.24 -9.02
C HIS A 39 -4.11 -4.10 -9.97
N THR A 40 -5.37 -4.37 -9.65
CA THR A 40 -6.23 -5.27 -10.45
C THR A 40 -6.43 -4.82 -11.90
N THR A 41 -6.33 -3.51 -12.16
CA THR A 41 -6.51 -2.95 -13.51
C THR A 41 -5.31 -3.12 -14.42
N THR A 42 -4.09 -3.12 -13.86
CA THR A 42 -2.83 -3.21 -14.64
C THR A 42 -2.10 -4.53 -14.43
N GLY A 43 -2.41 -5.27 -13.37
CA GLY A 43 -1.66 -6.44 -12.93
C GLY A 43 -0.26 -6.10 -12.38
N GLN A 44 0.01 -4.82 -12.09
CA GLN A 44 1.35 -4.34 -11.76
C GLN A 44 1.42 -3.68 -10.37
N ILE A 45 2.63 -3.63 -9.81
CA ILE A 45 2.93 -2.95 -8.55
C ILE A 45 3.52 -1.57 -8.86
N PRO A 46 2.92 -0.44 -8.41
CA PRO A 46 3.40 0.89 -8.74
C PRO A 46 4.84 1.17 -8.32
N PHE A 47 5.26 0.64 -7.17
CA PHE A 47 6.65 0.71 -6.72
C PHE A 47 7.61 0.06 -7.73
N GLU A 48 7.26 -1.11 -8.24
CA GLU A 48 8.08 -1.81 -9.25
C GLU A 48 8.17 -1.00 -10.54
N LEU A 49 7.06 -0.39 -10.98
CA LEU A 49 7.06 0.46 -12.17
C LEU A 49 7.95 1.70 -12.02
N MET A 50 8.02 2.28 -10.82
CA MET A 50 8.78 3.49 -10.57
C MET A 50 10.27 3.22 -10.33
N TYR A 51 10.60 2.09 -9.70
CA TYR A 51 11.96 1.80 -9.23
C TYR A 51 12.63 0.60 -9.92
N GLY A 52 11.92 -0.14 -10.77
CA GLY A 52 12.45 -1.30 -11.50
C GLY A 52 12.79 -2.51 -10.62
N ARG A 53 12.28 -2.56 -9.39
CA ARG A 53 12.44 -3.68 -8.45
C ARG A 53 11.22 -3.83 -7.58
N LEU A 54 10.97 -5.05 -7.09
CA LEU A 54 9.93 -5.28 -6.08
C LEU A 54 10.27 -4.55 -4.77
N PRO A 55 9.27 -4.03 -4.05
CA PRO A 55 9.49 -3.48 -2.71
C PRO A 55 9.91 -4.61 -1.77
N ILE A 56 10.87 -4.34 -0.89
CA ILE A 56 11.23 -5.25 0.20
C ILE A 56 10.44 -4.80 1.42
N LEU A 57 9.51 -5.63 1.85
CA LEU A 57 8.59 -5.32 2.94
C LEU A 57 9.18 -5.85 4.26
N PRO A 58 8.85 -5.25 5.42
CA PRO A 58 9.41 -5.69 6.71
C PRO A 58 9.17 -7.18 7.01
N PHE A 59 8.08 -7.75 6.50
CA PHE A 59 7.76 -9.17 6.62
C PHE A 59 8.52 -10.06 5.62
N ASP A 60 9.00 -9.52 4.49
CA ASP A 60 9.86 -10.28 3.56
C ASP A 60 11.24 -10.54 4.17
N GLN A 61 11.66 -9.72 5.14
CA GLN A 61 12.88 -9.95 5.91
C GLN A 61 12.72 -11.04 6.97
N GLN A 62 11.49 -11.50 7.22
CA GLN A 62 11.18 -12.59 8.14
C GLN A 62 10.98 -13.89 7.34
N GLN A 63 12.05 -14.51 6.81
CA GLN A 63 12.28 -15.97 6.61
C GLN A 63 13.39 -16.24 5.56
N PRO A 64 14.20 -17.33 5.69
CA PRO A 64 13.86 -18.56 6.42
C PRO A 64 14.74 -18.89 7.64
N ILE A 65 14.13 -19.57 8.62
CA ILE A 65 14.82 -20.58 9.42
C ILE A 65 15.19 -21.70 8.44
N VAL A 66 16.49 -21.84 8.16
CA VAL A 66 17.01 -22.99 7.43
C VAL A 66 16.92 -24.18 8.39
N THR A 67 15.91 -25.05 8.22
CA THR A 67 15.95 -26.39 8.82
C THR A 67 16.81 -27.27 7.91
N LEU A 68 18.01 -27.61 8.37
CA LEU A 68 18.79 -28.75 7.88
C LEU A 68 18.24 -30.05 8.47
#